data_AF-A0A840PGR3-F1
#
_entry.id   AF-A0A840PGR3-F1
#
_cell.length_a   1.000
_cell.length_b   1.000
_cell.length_c   1.000
_cell.angle_alpha   90.00
_cell.angle_beta   90.00
_cell.angle_gamma   90.00
#
_symmetry.space_group_name_H-M   'P 1'
#
loop_
_entity.id
_entity.type
_entity.pdbx_description
1 polymer ?
#
loop_
_entity_poly.entity_id
_entity_poly.type
_entity_poly.pdbx_seq_one_letter_code
_entity_poly.pdbx_strand_id
1 'polypeptide(L)'
;MYASDHRTNPASALLHQRVLTLWLRSERMAWSFLCAYDAAYWTTLHECLQHPAVGQVAAGTGHYTLYAHDWRAVPPRTWLETIDFMALAPAPATEETPRFTVLSREQFDAAVHEALRSWRRPDVLAASPLLGTRMVAQATPDSGSEVNTLRDLLAEAVDDLHTASPKFHRVLAATYFHGASTQEAAAERLNLPFSTYRRHLRRATDLVSENLWRRELNGSAAGGTGPGD
;
A
#
# COMPACT_ATOMS: atom_id res chain seq x y z
N MET A 1 27.95 -8.57 4.06
CA MET A 1 27.92 -9.68 3.10
C MET A 1 26.74 -9.41 2.18
N TYR A 2 27.02 -9.04 0.93
CA TYR A 2 26.05 -8.51 -0.03
C TYR A 2 24.94 -9.53 -0.33
N ALA A 3 23.73 -9.26 0.14
CA ALA A 3 22.52 -9.80 -0.48
C ALA A 3 22.32 -9.02 -1.77
N SER A 4 23.08 -9.38 -2.81
CA SER A 4 22.93 -8.83 -4.15
C SER A 4 21.48 -9.03 -4.59
N ASP A 5 20.84 -7.96 -5.04
CA ASP A 5 19.51 -7.98 -5.62
C ASP A 5 19.56 -8.78 -6.94
N HIS A 6 19.53 -10.11 -6.85
CA HIS A 6 19.50 -11.02 -7.99
C HIS A 6 18.20 -10.91 -8.81
N ARG A 7 17.26 -10.10 -8.31
CA ARG A 7 15.89 -9.89 -8.78
C ARG A 7 15.83 -9.25 -10.18
N THR A 8 16.88 -8.52 -10.58
CA THR A 8 16.93 -7.82 -11.88
C THR A 8 18.32 -7.91 -12.53
N ASN A 9 19.02 -9.03 -12.35
CA ASN A 9 20.32 -9.23 -13.01
C ASN A 9 20.10 -9.71 -14.47
N PRO A 10 20.62 -9.01 -15.51
CA PRO A 10 20.54 -9.48 -16.90
C PRO A 10 21.10 -10.90 -17.09
N ALA A 11 22.05 -11.33 -16.27
CA ALA A 11 22.54 -12.71 -16.27
C ALA A 11 21.46 -13.73 -15.86
N SER A 12 20.57 -13.38 -14.92
CA SER A 12 19.44 -14.22 -14.50
C SER A 12 18.41 -14.36 -15.64
N ALA A 13 18.09 -13.26 -16.32
CA ALA A 13 17.18 -13.29 -17.47
C ALA A 13 17.71 -14.17 -18.61
N LEU A 14 19.00 -14.07 -18.93
CA LEU A 14 19.65 -14.92 -19.94
C LEU A 14 19.69 -16.40 -19.52
N LEU A 15 19.87 -16.68 -18.23
CA LEU A 15 19.84 -18.04 -17.71
C LEU A 15 18.45 -18.67 -17.90
N HIS A 16 17.37 -17.94 -17.57
CA HIS A 16 15.99 -18.39 -17.82
C HIS A 16 15.73 -18.64 -19.31
N GLN A 17 16.12 -17.71 -20.19
CA GLN A 17 15.94 -17.88 -21.64
C GLN A 17 16.70 -19.11 -22.17
N ARG A 18 17.91 -19.36 -21.64
CA ARG A 18 18.72 -20.52 -22.04
C ARG A 18 18.13 -21.83 -21.56
N VAL A 19 17.59 -21.87 -20.33
CA VAL A 19 16.88 -23.03 -19.78
C VAL A 19 15.64 -23.35 -20.61
N LEU A 20 14.82 -22.34 -20.95
CA LEU A 20 13.66 -22.52 -21.83
C LEU A 20 14.07 -23.07 -23.21
N THR A 21 15.14 -22.52 -23.80
CA THR A 21 15.67 -22.99 -25.08
C THR A 21 16.13 -24.44 -25.02
N LEU A 22 16.76 -24.86 -23.91
CA LEU A 22 17.16 -26.25 -23.70
C LEU A 22 15.95 -27.17 -23.64
N TRP A 23 14.90 -26.78 -22.93
CA TRP A 23 13.69 -27.61 -22.83
C TRP A 23 13.01 -27.80 -24.19
N LEU A 24 12.86 -26.71 -24.95
CA LEU A 24 12.18 -26.74 -26.25
C LEU A 24 12.97 -27.47 -27.34
N ARG A 25 14.31 -27.51 -27.24
CA ARG A 25 15.17 -28.12 -28.26
C ARG A 25 15.62 -29.54 -27.92
N SER A 26 15.34 -30.03 -26.71
CA SER A 26 15.77 -31.36 -26.31
C SER A 26 14.88 -32.44 -26.94
N GLU A 27 15.46 -33.22 -27.85
CA GLU A 27 14.81 -34.41 -28.38
C GLU A 27 14.86 -35.51 -27.30
N ARG A 28 13.71 -35.82 -26.67
CA ARG A 28 13.52 -36.91 -25.68
C ARG A 28 13.91 -36.61 -24.22
N MET A 29 13.83 -35.36 -23.78
CA MET A 29 13.93 -35.06 -22.34
C MET A 29 12.77 -35.73 -21.59
N ALA A 30 13.07 -36.48 -20.53
CA ALA A 30 12.06 -37.10 -19.67
C ALA A 30 11.71 -36.23 -18.45
N TRP A 31 12.73 -35.60 -17.85
CA TRP A 31 12.58 -34.76 -16.68
C TRP A 31 13.46 -33.53 -16.78
N SER A 32 12.98 -32.40 -16.26
CA SER A 32 13.79 -31.23 -15.91
C SER A 32 13.69 -30.98 -14.42
N PHE A 33 14.78 -30.45 -13.85
CA PHE A 33 14.87 -30.06 -12.45
C PHE A 33 15.41 -28.64 -12.34
N LEU A 34 14.81 -27.83 -11.47
CA LEU A 34 15.25 -26.48 -11.15
C LEU A 34 15.43 -26.34 -9.64
N CYS A 35 16.48 -25.62 -9.24
CA CYS A 35 16.76 -25.33 -7.84
C CYS A 35 16.70 -23.82 -7.61
N ALA A 36 15.90 -23.38 -6.64
CA ALA A 36 15.81 -21.97 -6.26
C ALA A 36 16.01 -21.77 -4.75
N TYR A 37 16.76 -20.73 -4.38
CA TYR A 37 17.11 -20.43 -2.99
C TYR A 37 15.98 -19.75 -2.20
N ASP A 38 15.10 -19.00 -2.87
CA ASP A 38 13.99 -18.26 -2.26
C ASP A 38 12.64 -18.87 -2.69
N ALA A 39 12.18 -19.87 -1.93
CA ALA A 39 10.95 -20.59 -2.25
C ALA A 39 9.72 -19.66 -2.30
N ALA A 40 9.62 -18.72 -1.36
CA ALA A 40 8.47 -17.83 -1.25
C ALA A 40 8.31 -16.95 -2.50
N TYR A 41 9.42 -16.53 -3.10
CA TYR A 41 9.40 -15.76 -4.34
C TYR A 41 9.19 -16.63 -5.59
N TRP A 42 9.85 -17.78 -5.68
CA TRP A 42 9.93 -18.56 -6.92
C TRP A 42 8.84 -19.61 -7.10
N THR A 43 8.10 -19.98 -6.04
CA THR A 43 7.10 -21.06 -6.11
C THR A 43 6.01 -20.75 -7.13
N THR A 44 5.43 -19.54 -7.07
CA THR A 44 4.34 -19.13 -7.99
C THR A 44 4.76 -19.21 -9.45
N LEU A 45 5.96 -18.73 -9.79
CA LEU A 45 6.45 -18.79 -11.17
C LEU A 45 6.67 -20.23 -11.63
N HIS A 46 7.29 -21.08 -10.80
CA HIS A 46 7.57 -22.46 -11.18
C HIS A 46 6.29 -23.30 -11.27
N GLU A 47 5.31 -23.08 -10.40
CA GLU A 47 3.98 -23.69 -10.51
C GLU A 47 3.25 -23.25 -11.77
N CYS A 48 3.29 -21.96 -12.13
CA CYS A 48 2.79 -21.48 -13.42
C CYS A 48 3.51 -22.18 -14.59
N LEU A 49 4.81 -22.42 -14.50
CA LEU A 49 5.55 -23.19 -15.51
C LEU A 49 5.34 -24.72 -15.40
N GLN A 50 4.38 -25.18 -14.59
CA GLN A 50 4.09 -26.59 -14.28
C GLN A 50 5.29 -27.38 -13.75
N HIS A 51 6.23 -26.70 -13.09
CA HIS A 51 7.32 -27.30 -12.34
C HIS A 51 6.96 -27.22 -10.84
N PRO A 52 6.11 -28.10 -10.29
CA PRO A 52 5.77 -28.08 -8.87
C PRO A 52 6.99 -28.37 -8.01
N ALA A 53 6.96 -27.87 -6.77
CA ALA A 53 7.96 -28.21 -5.76
C ALA A 53 7.87 -29.71 -5.44
N VAL A 54 9.01 -30.40 -5.52
CA VAL A 54 9.11 -31.84 -5.22
C VAL A 54 9.96 -32.14 -3.98
N GLY A 55 10.58 -31.11 -3.39
CA GLY A 55 11.29 -31.23 -2.13
C GLY A 55 12.28 -30.11 -1.89
N GLN A 56 13.09 -30.27 -0.85
CA GLN A 56 14.21 -29.40 -0.55
C GLN A 56 15.53 -30.14 -0.72
N VAL A 57 16.53 -29.45 -1.24
CA VAL A 57 17.89 -29.96 -1.42
C VAL A 57 18.86 -29.04 -0.67
N ALA A 58 19.74 -29.63 0.13
CA ALA A 58 20.87 -28.93 0.72
C ALA A 58 22.02 -28.87 -0.30
N ALA A 59 22.49 -27.67 -0.62
CA ALA A 59 23.66 -27.47 -1.46
C ALA A 59 24.55 -26.37 -0.84
N GLY A 60 25.79 -26.72 -0.49
CA GLY A 60 26.68 -25.80 0.24
C GLY A 60 26.09 -25.41 1.60
N THR A 61 26.01 -24.10 1.90
CA THR A 61 25.44 -23.55 3.14
C THR A 61 23.96 -23.16 3.03
N GLY A 62 23.29 -23.50 1.92
CA GLY A 62 21.94 -23.04 1.61
C GLY A 62 20.91 -24.17 1.48
N HIS A 63 19.66 -23.87 1.85
CA HIS A 63 18.50 -24.70 1.53
C HIS A 63 17.86 -24.19 0.23
N TYR A 64 17.65 -25.09 -0.73
CA TYR A 64 17.04 -24.79 -2.01
C TYR A 64 15.76 -25.60 -2.15
N THR A 65 14.75 -25.01 -2.77
CA THR A 65 13.58 -25.76 -3.21
C THR A 65 13.86 -26.35 -4.58
N LEU A 66 13.61 -27.65 -4.70
CA LEU A 66 13.72 -28.41 -5.93
C LEU A 66 12.34 -28.47 -6.59
N TYR A 67 12.30 -28.05 -7.85
CA TYR A 67 11.12 -28.13 -8.70
C TYR A 67 11.40 -29.12 -9.82
N ALA A 68 10.38 -29.85 -10.26
CA ALA A 68 10.55 -30.86 -11.31
C ALA A 68 9.37 -30.89 -12.27
N HIS A 69 9.62 -31.26 -13.52
CA HIS A 69 8.60 -31.46 -14.53
C HIS A 69 8.85 -32.76 -15.32
N ASP A 70 7.82 -33.60 -15.45
CA ASP A 70 7.84 -34.81 -16.26
C ASP A 70 7.32 -34.51 -17.68
N TRP A 71 8.25 -34.38 -18.62
CA TRP A 71 7.95 -34.05 -20.01
C TRP A 71 7.29 -35.21 -20.77
N ARG A 72 7.22 -36.41 -20.19
CA ARG A 72 6.45 -37.52 -20.76
C ARG A 72 4.97 -37.41 -20.39
N ALA A 73 4.68 -36.85 -19.21
CA ALA A 73 3.32 -36.60 -18.75
C ALA A 73 2.74 -35.35 -19.42
N VAL A 74 3.54 -34.29 -19.56
CA VAL A 74 3.16 -33.06 -20.26
C VAL A 74 4.23 -32.72 -21.32
N PRO A 75 4.04 -33.15 -22.58
CA PRO A 75 5.01 -32.90 -23.64
C PRO A 75 5.18 -31.40 -23.96
N PRO A 76 6.33 -30.98 -24.51
CA PRO A 76 6.66 -29.57 -24.75
C PRO A 76 5.60 -28.78 -25.52
N ARG A 77 4.89 -29.41 -26.47
CA ARG A 77 3.82 -28.76 -27.23
C ARG A 77 2.61 -28.42 -26.35
N THR A 78 2.12 -29.39 -25.59
CA THR A 78 0.99 -29.22 -24.65
C THR A 78 1.35 -28.23 -23.53
N TRP A 79 2.59 -28.30 -23.05
CA TRP A 79 3.13 -27.36 -22.09
C TRP A 79 3.16 -25.93 -22.64
N LEU A 80 3.65 -25.73 -23.87
CA LEU A 80 3.66 -24.42 -24.54
C LEU A 80 2.25 -23.85 -24.72
N GLU A 81 1.30 -24.65 -25.21
CA GLU A 81 -0.10 -24.24 -25.39
C GLU A 81 -0.74 -23.79 -24.06
N THR A 82 -0.36 -24.44 -22.95
CA THR A 82 -0.86 -24.06 -21.62
C THR A 82 -0.24 -22.77 -21.10
N ILE A 83 1.07 -22.56 -21.34
CA ILE A 83 1.76 -21.32 -20.94
C ILE A 83 1.32 -20.13 -21.79
N ASP A 84 1.08 -20.33 -23.08
CA ASP A 84 0.56 -19.29 -23.98
C ASP A 84 -0.83 -18.82 -23.52
N PHE A 85 -1.67 -19.75 -23.09
CA PHE A 85 -2.96 -19.45 -22.46
C PHE A 85 -2.82 -18.72 -21.12
N MET A 86 -1.80 -19.01 -20.30
CA MET A 86 -1.54 -18.28 -19.04
C MET A 86 -0.93 -16.88 -19.27
N ALA A 87 -0.19 -16.67 -20.36
CA ALA A 87 0.33 -15.37 -20.75
C ALA A 87 -0.76 -14.45 -21.35
N LEU A 88 -1.78 -15.05 -21.97
CA LEU A 88 -2.95 -14.36 -22.53
C LEU A 88 -4.12 -14.23 -21.54
N ALA A 89 -4.17 -15.08 -20.51
CA ALA A 89 -5.07 -14.88 -19.39
C ALA A 89 -4.70 -13.54 -18.73
N PRO A 90 -5.69 -12.68 -18.42
CA PRO A 90 -5.40 -11.58 -17.51
C PRO A 90 -4.79 -12.22 -16.28
N ALA A 91 -3.55 -11.82 -15.92
CA ALA A 91 -2.92 -12.29 -14.71
C ALA A 91 -3.97 -12.21 -13.59
N PRO A 92 -4.18 -13.25 -12.77
CA PRO A 92 -4.93 -13.03 -11.54
C PRO A 92 -4.22 -11.86 -10.90
N ALA A 93 -4.94 -10.76 -10.67
CA ALA A 93 -4.38 -9.63 -9.99
C ALA A 93 -3.98 -10.15 -8.61
N THR A 94 -2.72 -10.56 -8.45
CA THR A 94 -2.02 -10.48 -7.16
C THR A 94 -1.65 -9.03 -6.96
N GLU A 95 -2.63 -8.15 -7.13
CA GLU A 95 -2.73 -7.00 -6.29
C GLU A 95 -3.53 -7.53 -5.11
N GLU A 96 -2.87 -7.70 -3.97
CA GLU A 96 -3.55 -7.38 -2.72
C GLU A 96 -4.01 -5.93 -2.87
N THR A 97 -5.10 -5.66 -3.60
CA THR A 97 -5.70 -4.34 -3.62
C THR A 97 -6.13 -4.17 -2.18
N PRO A 98 -5.45 -3.31 -1.39
CA PRO A 98 -5.74 -3.27 0.03
C PRO A 98 -7.21 -2.85 0.13
N ARG A 99 -8.02 -3.66 0.82
CA ARG A 99 -9.43 -3.33 1.02
C ARG A 99 -9.48 -2.16 1.98
N PHE A 100 -9.44 -0.94 1.42
CA PHE A 100 -9.57 0.29 2.19
C PHE A 100 -11.01 0.42 2.70
N THR A 101 -11.13 1.05 3.86
CA THR A 101 -12.43 1.47 4.39
C THR A 101 -12.94 2.64 3.57
N VAL A 102 -14.04 2.43 2.84
CA VAL A 102 -14.73 3.50 2.10
C VAL A 102 -15.71 4.17 3.05
N LEU A 103 -15.38 5.37 3.50
CA LEU A 103 -16.27 6.21 4.30
C LEU A 103 -17.11 7.11 3.40
N SER A 104 -18.38 7.32 3.74
CA SER A 104 -19.14 8.42 3.16
C SER A 104 -18.52 9.75 3.55
N ARG A 105 -18.82 10.82 2.79
CA ARG A 105 -18.33 12.17 3.13
C ARG A 105 -18.69 12.58 4.56
N GLU A 106 -19.92 12.31 4.99
CA GLU A 106 -20.38 12.64 6.34
C GLU A 106 -19.66 11.84 7.43
N GLN A 107 -19.43 10.54 7.19
CA GLN A 107 -18.68 9.68 8.10
C GLN A 107 -17.22 10.12 8.22
N PHE A 108 -16.62 10.53 7.10
CA PHE A 108 -15.26 11.04 7.05
C PHE A 108 -15.13 12.35 7.83
N ASP A 109 -16.02 13.32 7.57
CA ASP A 109 -16.02 14.61 8.28
C ASP A 109 -16.18 14.41 9.79
N ALA A 110 -17.09 13.53 10.21
CA ALA A 110 -17.29 13.19 11.62
C ALA A 110 -16.03 12.54 12.23
N ALA A 111 -15.37 11.64 11.52
CA ALA A 111 -14.15 10.99 11.97
C ALA A 111 -12.97 11.96 12.08
N VAL A 112 -12.83 12.91 11.15
CA VAL A 112 -11.80 13.98 11.23
C VAL A 112 -12.06 14.88 12.44
N HIS A 113 -13.31 15.26 12.67
CA HIS A 113 -13.67 16.08 13.82
C HIS A 113 -13.33 15.39 15.14
N GLU A 114 -13.62 14.09 15.25
CA GLU A 114 -13.32 13.32 16.45
C GLU A 114 -11.82 13.07 16.62
N ALA A 115 -11.10 12.81 15.53
CA ALA A 115 -9.64 12.66 15.56
C ALA A 115 -8.93 13.94 16.02
N LEU A 116 -9.37 15.12 15.57
CA LEU A 116 -8.82 16.40 16.04
C LEU A 116 -9.09 16.64 17.53
N ARG A 117 -10.30 16.30 18.03
CA ARG A 117 -10.59 16.38 19.49
C ARG A 117 -9.73 15.43 20.29
N SER A 118 -9.51 14.23 19.77
CA SER A 118 -8.73 13.17 20.39
C SER A 118 -7.24 13.22 20.04
N TRP A 119 -6.75 14.35 19.51
CA TRP A 119 -5.36 14.54 19.07
C TRP A 119 -4.30 14.08 20.08
N ARG A 120 -4.53 14.33 21.38
CA ARG A 120 -3.59 13.99 22.46
C ARG A 120 -3.76 12.55 23.00
N ARG A 121 -4.72 11.80 22.47
CA ARG A 121 -5.13 10.47 22.94
C ARG A 121 -4.87 9.42 21.86
N PRO A 122 -3.62 8.92 21.74
CA PRO A 122 -3.27 7.94 20.70
C PRO A 122 -4.08 6.64 20.84
N ASP A 123 -4.51 6.30 22.06
CA ASP A 123 -5.43 5.19 22.37
C ASP A 123 -6.78 5.33 21.65
N VAL A 124 -7.33 6.55 21.59
CA VAL A 124 -8.61 6.82 20.90
C VAL A 124 -8.41 6.90 19.40
N LEU A 125 -7.30 7.51 18.95
CA LEU A 125 -6.96 7.57 17.53
C LEU A 125 -6.75 6.18 16.92
N ALA A 126 -6.25 5.21 17.70
CA ALA A 126 -6.11 3.81 17.29
C ALA A 126 -7.45 3.13 16.93
N ALA A 127 -8.58 3.66 17.39
CA ALA A 127 -9.91 3.18 17.06
C ALA A 127 -10.60 4.00 15.95
N SER A 128 -9.89 4.99 15.36
CA SER A 128 -10.47 5.86 14.34
C SER A 128 -10.71 5.09 13.04
N PRO A 129 -11.90 5.23 12.41
CA PRO A 129 -12.15 4.63 11.11
C PRO A 129 -11.28 5.24 9.99
N LEU A 130 -10.60 6.37 10.25
CA LEU A 130 -9.64 6.98 9.31
C LEU A 130 -8.39 6.13 9.08
N LEU A 131 -8.01 5.26 10.03
CA LEU A 131 -6.79 4.43 9.87
C LEU A 131 -6.89 3.46 8.69
N GLY A 132 -8.09 2.96 8.42
CA GLY A 132 -8.34 2.04 7.32
C GLY A 132 -8.53 2.73 5.96
N THR A 133 -8.47 4.07 5.87
CA THR A 133 -8.64 4.76 4.59
C THR A 133 -7.37 4.69 3.75
N ARG A 134 -7.51 4.91 2.44
CA ARG A 134 -6.39 4.79 1.50
C ARG A 134 -5.28 5.78 1.81
N MET A 135 -5.64 7.02 2.16
CA MET A 135 -4.70 8.08 2.48
C MET A 135 -3.73 7.67 3.61
N VAL A 136 -4.23 7.04 4.68
CA VAL A 136 -3.38 6.61 5.80
C VAL A 136 -2.54 5.40 5.40
N ALA A 137 -3.14 4.40 4.77
CA ALA A 137 -2.44 3.20 4.33
C ALA A 137 -1.29 3.51 3.36
N GLN A 138 -1.52 4.39 2.37
CA GLN A 138 -0.49 4.77 1.38
C GLN A 138 0.61 5.66 1.96
N ALA A 139 0.29 6.48 2.96
CA ALA A 139 1.28 7.33 3.63
C ALA A 139 2.05 6.59 4.72
N THR A 140 1.60 5.41 5.16
CA THR A 140 2.24 4.65 6.23
C THR A 140 3.37 3.78 5.67
N PRO A 141 4.62 3.96 6.11
CA PRO A 141 5.73 3.07 5.74
C PRO A 141 5.50 1.65 6.29
N ASP A 142 6.11 0.63 5.67
CA ASP A 142 5.95 -0.80 6.07
C ASP A 142 6.25 -1.10 7.56
N SER A 143 7.06 -0.27 8.21
CA SER A 143 7.41 -0.38 9.64
C SER A 143 6.87 0.78 10.50
N GLY A 144 6.02 1.61 9.91
CA GLY A 144 5.42 2.80 10.53
C GLY A 144 4.15 2.49 11.33
N SER A 145 3.76 3.43 12.19
CA SER A 145 2.50 3.37 12.92
C SER A 145 1.45 4.18 12.18
N GLU A 146 0.35 3.55 11.76
CA GLU A 146 -0.79 4.22 11.12
C GLU A 146 -1.34 5.37 11.98
N VAL A 147 -1.30 5.23 13.30
CA VAL A 147 -1.73 6.27 14.24
C VAL A 147 -0.82 7.50 14.17
N ASN A 148 0.49 7.30 14.02
CA ASN A 148 1.43 8.42 13.86
C ASN A 148 1.25 9.05 12.48
N THR A 149 1.11 8.24 11.43
CA THR A 149 0.81 8.75 10.08
C THR A 149 -0.48 9.57 10.05
N LEU A 150 -1.56 9.09 10.68
CA LEU A 150 -2.81 9.84 10.78
C LEU A 150 -2.62 11.17 11.52
N ARG A 151 -1.79 11.19 12.58
CA ARG A 151 -1.47 12.42 13.29
C ARG A 151 -0.70 13.39 12.40
N ASP A 152 0.30 12.91 11.69
CA ASP A 152 1.12 13.74 10.81
C ASP A 152 0.26 14.33 9.68
N LEU A 153 -0.61 13.52 9.06
CA LEU A 153 -1.56 14.00 8.05
C LEU A 153 -2.53 15.07 8.58
N LEU A 154 -3.04 14.92 9.80
CA LEU A 154 -3.89 15.93 10.44
C LEU A 154 -3.11 17.21 10.75
N ALA A 155 -1.87 17.10 11.24
CA ALA A 155 -1.01 18.25 11.50
C ALA A 155 -0.67 19.00 10.21
N GLU A 156 -0.27 18.29 9.15
CA GLU A 156 -0.01 18.85 7.83
C GLU A 156 -1.23 19.58 7.27
N ALA A 157 -2.42 18.97 7.34
CA ALA A 157 -3.64 19.60 6.81
C ALA A 157 -4.03 20.86 7.61
N VAL A 158 -3.66 20.94 8.89
CA VAL A 158 -3.80 22.17 9.69
C VAL A 158 -2.74 23.19 9.29
N ASP A 159 -1.49 22.78 9.11
CA ASP A 159 -0.36 23.63 8.72
C ASP A 159 -0.51 24.21 7.31
N ASP A 160 -1.16 23.49 6.38
CA ASP A 160 -1.55 23.99 5.06
C ASP A 160 -2.40 25.29 5.18
N LEU A 161 -3.18 25.42 6.25
CA LEU A 161 -3.97 26.63 6.50
C LEU A 161 -3.14 27.79 7.02
N HIS A 162 -1.89 27.57 7.44
CA HIS A 162 -1.03 28.63 7.97
C HIS A 162 -0.87 29.76 6.95
N THR A 163 -0.58 29.42 5.69
CA THR A 163 -0.40 30.39 4.60
C THR A 163 -1.74 30.77 3.97
N ALA A 164 -2.62 29.79 3.71
CA ALA A 164 -3.87 30.03 2.98
C ALA A 164 -4.91 30.79 3.83
N SER A 165 -4.93 30.58 5.15
CA SER A 165 -5.89 31.17 6.06
C SER A 165 -5.36 31.21 7.51
N PRO A 166 -4.40 32.12 7.81
CA PRO A 166 -3.72 32.17 9.11
C PRO A 166 -4.66 32.22 10.32
N LYS A 167 -5.82 32.88 10.18
CA LYS A 167 -6.85 32.96 11.23
C LYS A 167 -7.43 31.58 11.61
N PHE A 168 -7.67 30.72 10.62
CA PHE A 168 -8.27 29.39 10.85
C PHE A 168 -7.23 28.43 11.41
N HIS A 169 -5.99 28.50 10.91
CA HIS A 169 -4.85 27.84 11.53
C HIS A 169 -4.72 28.20 13.01
N ARG A 170 -4.71 29.50 13.38
CA ARG A 170 -4.60 29.93 14.78
C ARG A 170 -5.73 29.39 15.67
N VAL A 171 -6.96 29.34 15.15
CA VAL A 171 -8.11 28.77 15.89
C VAL A 171 -7.92 27.28 16.15
N LEU A 172 -7.54 26.50 15.14
CA LEU A 172 -7.31 25.05 15.29
C LEU A 172 -6.12 24.77 16.22
N ALA A 173 -5.02 25.48 16.01
CA ALA A 173 -3.82 25.37 16.83
C ALA A 173 -4.13 25.67 18.31
N ALA A 174 -4.83 26.78 18.61
CA ALA A 174 -5.20 27.13 19.98
C ALA A 174 -6.13 26.09 20.63
N THR A 175 -7.02 25.48 19.83
CA THR A 175 -8.05 24.56 20.32
C THR A 175 -7.50 23.16 20.59
N TYR A 176 -6.80 22.55 19.63
CA TYR A 176 -6.42 21.14 19.69
C TYR A 176 -4.95 20.91 20.08
N PHE A 177 -4.06 21.83 19.69
CA PHE A 177 -2.61 21.62 19.83
C PHE A 177 -2.04 22.30 21.08
N HIS A 178 -2.52 23.49 21.44
CA HIS A 178 -2.02 24.26 22.59
C HIS A 178 -2.77 24.02 23.92
N GLY A 179 -3.60 22.98 24.00
CA GLY A 179 -4.12 22.47 25.28
C GLY A 179 -5.00 23.47 26.03
N ALA A 180 -5.87 24.18 25.33
CA ALA A 180 -6.95 24.90 26.01
C ALA A 180 -7.83 23.89 26.77
N SER A 181 -8.10 24.17 28.05
CA SER A 181 -8.98 23.32 28.87
C SER A 181 -10.43 23.40 28.38
N THR A 182 -10.82 24.53 27.77
CA THR A 182 -12.14 24.75 27.18
C THR A 182 -12.06 25.58 25.89
N GLN A 183 -13.14 25.57 25.11
CA GLN A 183 -13.27 26.39 23.91
C GLN A 183 -13.35 27.89 24.24
N GLU A 184 -13.99 28.26 25.35
CA GLU A 184 -14.05 29.63 25.86
C GLU A 184 -12.64 30.15 26.19
N ALA A 185 -11.83 29.33 26.88
CA ALA A 185 -10.44 29.68 27.17
C ALA A 185 -9.59 29.83 25.89
N ALA A 186 -9.86 29.02 24.85
CA ALA A 186 -9.24 29.20 23.54
C ALA A 186 -9.67 30.52 22.87
N ALA A 187 -10.95 30.88 22.95
CA ALA A 187 -11.48 32.13 22.42
C ALA A 187 -10.86 33.36 23.10
N GLU A 188 -10.76 33.33 24.43
CA GLU A 188 -10.12 34.39 25.23
C GLU A 188 -8.65 34.59 24.84
N ARG A 189 -7.87 33.50 24.70
CA ARG A 189 -6.46 33.58 24.26
C ARG A 189 -6.31 34.18 22.86
N LEU A 190 -7.29 33.98 22.00
CA LEU A 190 -7.33 34.54 20.65
C LEU A 190 -7.93 35.95 20.61
N ASN A 191 -8.38 36.48 21.75
CA ASN A 191 -9.10 37.74 21.86
C ASN A 191 -10.32 37.82 20.92
N LEU A 192 -11.09 36.72 20.86
CA LEU A 192 -12.28 36.60 20.02
C LEU A 192 -13.55 36.45 20.86
N PRO A 193 -14.67 37.09 20.47
CA PRO A 193 -15.97 36.74 21.01
C PRO A 193 -16.27 35.25 20.78
N PHE A 194 -16.89 34.59 21.77
CA PHE A 194 -17.12 33.15 21.72
C PHE A 194 -17.95 32.70 20.50
N SER A 195 -18.95 33.47 20.10
CA SER A 195 -19.77 33.20 18.90
C SER A 195 -18.94 33.24 17.62
N THR A 196 -18.03 34.22 17.50
CA THR A 196 -17.09 34.35 16.39
C THR A 196 -16.11 33.18 16.37
N TYR A 197 -15.54 32.84 17.54
CA TYR A 197 -14.66 31.68 17.70
C TYR A 197 -15.34 30.39 17.23
N ARG A 198 -16.56 30.09 17.71
CA ARG A 198 -17.27 28.85 17.33
C ARG A 198 -17.52 28.77 15.83
N ARG A 199 -17.92 29.88 15.20
CA ARG A 199 -18.10 29.94 13.74
C ARG A 199 -16.78 29.71 13.01
N HIS A 200 -15.69 30.30 13.50
CA HIS A 200 -14.36 30.09 12.90
C HIS A 200 -13.85 28.67 13.10
N LEU A 201 -14.03 28.06 14.27
CA LEU A 201 -13.63 26.70 14.54
C LEU A 201 -14.36 25.72 13.62
N ARG A 202 -15.68 25.86 13.48
CA ARG A 202 -16.45 25.04 12.54
C ARG A 202 -15.89 25.16 11.12
N ARG A 203 -15.76 26.39 10.61
CA ARG A 203 -15.25 26.61 9.26
C ARG A 203 -13.83 26.09 9.07
N ALA A 204 -12.97 26.26 10.07
CA ALA A 204 -11.59 25.78 10.03
C ALA A 204 -11.54 24.24 9.96
N THR A 205 -12.40 23.58 10.75
CA THR A 205 -12.49 22.11 10.74
C THR A 205 -13.04 21.60 9.41
N ASP A 206 -14.08 22.24 8.86
CA ASP A 206 -14.62 21.91 7.52
C ASP A 206 -13.54 22.01 6.42
N LEU A 207 -12.64 23.01 6.51
CA LEU A 207 -11.54 23.18 5.54
C LEU A 207 -10.49 22.07 5.64
N VAL A 208 -10.17 21.62 6.86
CA VAL A 208 -9.26 20.48 7.08
C VAL A 208 -9.89 19.21 6.51
N SER A 209 -11.16 18.95 6.83
CA SER A 209 -11.87 17.78 6.31
C SER A 209 -11.94 17.79 4.78
N GLU A 210 -12.20 18.95 4.15
CA GLU A 210 -12.17 19.09 2.69
C GLU A 210 -10.79 18.82 2.09
N ASN A 211 -9.72 19.30 2.72
CA ASN A 211 -8.35 19.04 2.26
C ASN A 211 -8.05 17.54 2.26
N LEU A 212 -8.29 16.88 3.40
CA LEU A 212 -8.04 15.45 3.58
C LEU A 212 -8.95 14.59 2.68
N TRP A 213 -10.20 15.01 2.49
CA TRP A 213 -11.13 14.32 1.57
C TRP A 213 -10.62 14.34 0.13
N ARG A 214 -10.07 15.46 -0.34
CA ARG A 214 -9.43 15.51 -1.67
C ARG A 214 -8.21 14.60 -1.75
N ARG A 215 -7.39 14.50 -0.69
CA ARG A 215 -6.26 13.56 -0.65
C ARG A 215 -6.74 12.10 -0.75
N GLU A 216 -7.80 11.73 -0.03
CA GLU A 216 -8.42 10.40 -0.09
C GLU A 216 -8.95 10.06 -1.50
N LEU A 217 -9.61 11.03 -2.15
CA LEU A 217 -10.14 10.84 -3.51
C LEU A 217 -9.03 10.81 -4.57
N ASN A 218 -8.03 11.67 -4.48
CA ASN A 218 -6.95 11.76 -5.48
C ASN A 218 -6.03 10.54 -5.46
N GLY A 219 -5.90 9.85 -4.32
CA GLY A 219 -5.28 8.52 -4.25
C GLY A 219 -6.02 7.44 -5.07
N SER A 220 -7.23 7.72 -5.55
CA SER A 220 -8.01 6.84 -6.45
C SER A 220 -7.70 7.08 -7.94
N ALA A 221 -7.11 8.22 -8.32
CA ALA A 221 -6.98 8.64 -9.71
C ALA A 221 -5.73 8.07 -10.44
N ALA A 222 -4.81 7.41 -9.73
CA ALA A 222 -3.62 6.80 -10.32
C ALA A 222 -3.86 5.41 -10.97
N GLY A 223 -5.11 4.95 -11.08
CA GLY A 223 -5.48 3.66 -11.68
C GLY A 223 -6.31 3.74 -12.97
N GLY A 224 -6.47 4.94 -13.55
CA GLY A 224 -7.37 5.13 -14.69
C GLY A 224 -6.81 6.11 -15.72
N THR A 225 -5.78 5.70 -16.47
CA THR A 225 -5.44 6.34 -17.74
C THR A 225 -5.49 5.28 -18.83
N GLY A 226 -6.69 5.02 -19.33
CA GLY A 226 -6.90 4.51 -20.68
C GLY A 226 -7.20 5.71 -21.58
N PRO A 227 -6.45 5.95 -22.66
CA PRO A 227 -6.84 6.93 -23.66
C PRO A 227 -7.88 6.31 -24.60
N GLY A 228 -9.00 7.01 -24.79
CA GLY A 228 -9.91 6.92 -25.94
C GLY A 228 -10.48 8.33 -26.09
N ASP A 229 -10.45 8.99 -27.24
CA ASP A 229 -10.23 8.57 -28.63
C ASP A 229 -9.06 9.32 -29.31
#